data_AF-A0A0K2VTE4-F1
#
_entry.id   AF-A0A0K2VTE4-F1
#
_cell.length_a   1.000
_cell.length_b   1.000
_cell.length_c   1.000
_cell.angle_alpha   90.00
_cell.angle_beta   90.00
_cell.angle_gamma   90.00
#
_symmetry.space_group_name_H-M   'P 1'
#
loop_
_entity.id
_entity.type
_entity.pdbx_description
1 polymer ?
#
loop_
_entity_poly.entity_id
_entity_poly.type
_entity_poly.pdbx_seq_one_letter_code
_entity_poly.pdbx_strand_id
1 'polypeptide(L)' 'MLLMGTEATGADRSCDQIPQFAAALADDDLNVVGKFEIRSRLLSHVVPSPGAMLVTGVKVAFNPQLSSHFEMC' A
#
# COMPACT_ATOMS: atom_id res chain seq x y z
N MET A 1 7.19 14.96 -12.73
CA MET A 1 6.67 14.94 -11.34
C MET A 1 6.43 13.52 -10.84
N LEU A 2 6.74 13.22 -9.57
CA LEU A 2 6.42 11.91 -8.96
C LEU A 2 5.13 12.01 -8.14
N LEU A 3 4.14 11.18 -8.46
CA LEU A 3 2.88 11.03 -7.75
C LEU A 3 2.93 9.73 -6.95
N MET A 4 2.58 9.75 -5.67
CA MET A 4 2.67 8.57 -4.80
C MET A 4 1.46 8.45 -3.89
N GLY A 5 1.07 7.21 -3.61
CA GLY A 5 -0.04 6.87 -2.74
C GLY A 5 0.24 5.59 -1.96
N THR A 6 -0.36 5.51 -0.77
CA THR A 6 -0.29 4.36 0.14
C THR A 6 -1.69 4.00 0.58
N GLU A 7 -1.99 2.71 0.57
CA GLU A 7 -3.18 2.19 1.24
C GLU A 7 -2.78 1.63 2.60
N ALA A 8 -3.55 1.94 3.63
CA ALA A 8 -3.28 1.54 5.00
C ALA A 8 -4.39 0.65 5.58
N THR A 9 -4.03 -0.14 6.58
CA THR A 9 -4.98 -0.98 7.33
C THR A 9 -5.83 -0.20 8.32
N GLY A 10 -5.54 1.09 8.51
CA GLY A 10 -6.28 2.04 9.36
C GLY A 10 -5.62 3.42 9.31
N ALA A 11 -5.96 4.30 10.26
CA ALA A 11 -5.49 5.69 10.31
C ALA A 11 -4.45 5.97 11.41
N ASP A 12 -4.19 4.99 12.30
CA ASP A 12 -3.21 5.08 13.37
C ASP A 12 -1.82 4.69 12.85
N ARG A 13 -0.91 5.65 12.77
CA ARG A 13 0.44 5.45 12.24
C ARG A 13 1.31 4.51 13.08
N SER A 14 0.94 4.27 14.34
CA SER A 14 1.70 3.42 15.27
C SER A 14 1.22 1.96 15.25
N CYS A 15 -0.02 1.70 14.85
CA CYS A 15 -0.62 0.37 14.89
C CYS A 15 -0.96 -0.20 13.51
N ASP A 16 -1.20 0.67 12.52
CA ASP A 16 -1.61 0.25 11.18
C ASP A 16 -0.44 0.07 10.24
N GLN A 17 -0.51 -0.98 9.43
CA GLN A 17 0.43 -1.31 8.37
C GLN A 17 -0.01 -0.69 7.02
N ILE A 18 0.97 -0.38 6.17
CA ILE A 18 0.81 -0.06 4.74
C ILE A 18 0.99 -1.34 3.90
N PRO A 19 -0.08 -2.05 3.50
CA PRO A 19 0.02 -3.25 2.67
C PRO A 19 0.25 -2.96 1.18
N GLN A 20 0.09 -1.72 0.71
CA GLN A 20 0.23 -1.38 -0.71
C GLN A 20 0.79 0.02 -0.88
N PHE A 21 1.75 0.14 -1.80
CA PHE A 21 2.33 1.39 -2.25
C PHE A 21 2.28 1.46 -3.77
N ALA A 22 1.94 2.62 -4.30
CA ALA A 22 1.96 2.88 -5.73
C ALA A 22 2.56 4.26 -6.03
N ALA A 23 3.29 4.34 -7.14
CA ALA A 23 3.83 5.59 -7.65
C ALA A 23 3.71 5.68 -9.17
N ALA A 24 3.58 6.90 -9.67
CA ALA A 24 3.60 7.22 -11.09
C ALA A 24 4.57 8.39 -11.34
N LEU A 25 5.43 8.23 -12.34
CA LEU A 25 6.24 9.32 -12.88
C LEU A 25 5.42 9.97 -14.00
N ALA A 26 5.17 11.26 -13.87
CA ALA A 26 4.52 12.09 -14.88
C ALA A 26 5.49 13.09 -15.50
N ASP A 27 5.30 13.47 -16.76
CA ASP A 27 5.99 14.59 -17.39
C ASP A 27 5.42 15.95 -16.93
N ASP A 28 5.83 17.04 -17.59
CA ASP A 28 5.38 18.41 -17.25
C ASP A 28 3.92 18.68 -17.64
N ASP A 29 3.38 17.89 -18.58
CA ASP A 29 1.98 17.95 -19.01
C ASP A 29 1.09 16.96 -18.24
N LEU A 30 1.60 16.38 -17.14
CA LEU A 30 0.95 15.38 -16.29
C LEU A 30 0.63 14.05 -16.98
N ASN A 31 1.26 13.74 -18.12
CA ASN A 31 1.14 12.43 -18.73
C ASN A 31 1.99 11.42 -17.96
N VAL A 32 1.42 10.24 -17.67
CA VAL A 32 2.15 9.18 -16.96
C VAL A 32 3.16 8.51 -17.89
N VAL A 33 4.44 8.65 -17.56
CA VAL A 33 5.58 8.08 -18.28
C VAL A 33 6.21 6.88 -17.57
N GLY A 34 5.83 6.62 -16.30
CA GLY A 34 6.27 5.45 -15.55
C GLY A 34 5.30 5.10 -14.43
N LYS A 35 5.22 3.80 -14.08
CA LYS A 35 4.38 3.30 -12.99
C LYS A 35 5.14 2.27 -12.18
N PHE A 36 4.90 2.26 -10.88
CA PHE A 36 5.42 1.30 -9.94
C PHE A 36 4.35 0.94 -8.92
N GLU A 37 4.20 -0.34 -8.62
CA GLU A 37 3.28 -0.82 -7.59
C GLU A 37 3.91 -2.00 -6.87
N ILE A 38 3.78 -2.01 -5.54
CA ILE A 38 4.24 -3.11 -4.70
C ILE A 38 3.23 -3.37 -3.58
N ARG A 39 3.12 -4.65 -3.20
CA ARG A 39 2.26 -5.13 -2.12
C ARG A 39 3.05 -5.98 -1.15
N SER A 40 2.75 -5.84 0.13
CA SER A 40 3.35 -6.64 1.19
C SER A 40 2.30 -7.53 1.82
N ARG A 41 2.76 -8.65 2.40
CA ARG A 41 1.92 -9.49 3.24
C ARG A 41 1.52 -8.75 4.51
N LEU A 42 0.31 -9.02 4.99
CA LEU A 42 -0.12 -8.56 6.30
C LEU A 42 0.72 -9.23 7.40
N LEU A 43 1.15 -8.46 8.40
CA LEU A 43 1.75 -9.00 9.60
C LEU A 43 0.71 -9.80 10.40
N SER A 44 1.11 -10.94 10.97
CA SER A 44 0.20 -11.87 11.66
C SER A 44 -0.52 -11.28 12.87
N HIS A 45 -0.02 -10.19 13.44
CA HIS A 45 -0.56 -9.53 14.62
C HIS A 45 -1.27 -8.20 14.29
N VAL A 46 -1.31 -7.78 13.03
CA VAL A 46 -2.04 -6.57 12.60
C VAL A 46 -3.47 -6.98 12.26
N VAL A 47 -4.44 -6.31 12.89
CA VAL A 47 -5.87 -6.49 12.62
C VAL A 47 -6.36 -5.27 11.83
N PRO A 48 -6.70 -5.42 10.55
CA PRO A 48 -7.14 -4.31 9.72
C PRO A 48 -8.47 -3.73 10.21
N SER A 49 -8.57 -2.40 10.22
CA SER A 49 -9.83 -1.71 10.43
C SER A 49 -10.82 -2.06 9.31
N PRO A 50 -12.03 -2.56 9.62
CA PRO A 50 -13.04 -2.84 8.61
C PRO A 50 -13.37 -1.61 7.77
N GLY A 51 -13.39 -0.41 8.38
CA GLY A 51 -13.62 0.85 7.68
C GLY A 51 -12.54 1.15 6.64
N ALA A 52 -11.28 0.90 6.98
CA ALA A 52 -10.17 1.08 6.03
C ALA A 52 -10.24 0.09 4.86
N MET A 53 -10.62 -1.17 5.12
CA MET A 53 -10.78 -2.15 4.05
C MET A 53 -11.93 -1.80 3.10
N LEU A 54 -13.00 -1.17 3.61
CA LEU A 54 -14.10 -0.67 2.78
C LEU A 54 -13.68 0.54 1.93
N VAL A 55 -12.89 1.47 2.49
CA VAL A 55 -12.46 2.68 1.80
C VAL A 55 -11.40 2.38 0.74
N THR A 56 -10.39 1.59 1.10
CA THR A 56 -9.24 1.31 0.21
C THR A 56 -9.53 0.18 -0.79
N GLY A 57 -10.49 -0.69 -0.49
CA GLY A 57 -10.78 -1.88 -1.29
C GLY A 57 -9.67 -2.94 -1.28
N VAL A 58 -8.63 -2.76 -0.46
CA VAL A 58 -7.51 -3.69 -0.36
C VAL A 58 -7.97 -4.95 0.36
N LYS A 59 -7.90 -6.08 -0.34
CA LYS A 59 -8.07 -7.40 0.26
C LYS A 59 -6.75 -7.84 0.87
N VAL A 60 -6.62 -7.64 2.17
CA VAL A 60 -5.48 -8.13 2.93
C VAL A 60 -5.68 -9.60 3.31
N ALA A 61 -4.66 -10.40 3.09
CA ALA A 61 -4.61 -11.79 3.51
C ALA A 61 -3.20 -12.10 4.02
N PHE A 62 -3.11 -13.04 4.96
CA PHE A 62 -1.82 -13.62 5.29
C PHE A 62 -1.40 -14.54 4.14
N ASN A 63 -0.63 -13.99 3.19
CA ASN A 63 -0.06 -14.74 2.07
C ASN A 63 1.48 -14.73 2.17
N PRO A 64 2.11 -15.87 2.50
CA PRO A 64 3.57 -15.97 2.59
C PRO A 64 4.31 -15.69 1.27
N GLN A 65 3.61 -15.78 0.12
CA GLN A 65 4.16 -15.50 -1.21
C GLN A 65 4.30 -14.00 -1.50
N LEU A 66 3.62 -13.14 -0.74
CA LEU A 66 3.82 -11.70 -0.83
C LEU A 66 5.08 -11.30 -0.06
N SER A 67 5.76 -10.28 -0.56
CA SER A 67 6.95 -9.70 0.05
C SER A 67 6.67 -9.17 1.45
N SER A 68 7.71 -9.05 2.26
CA SER A 68 7.58 -8.37 3.55
C SER A 68 7.44 -6.86 3.37
N HIS A 69 6.89 -6.18 4.36
CA HIS A 69 6.83 -4.71 4.34
C HIS A 69 8.22 -4.04 4.36
N PHE A 70 9.27 -4.76 4.80
CA PHE A 70 10.65 -4.27 4.72
C PHE A 70 11.21 -4.26 3.30
N GLU A 71 10.68 -5.09 2.41
CA GLU A 71 11.07 -5.13 0.99
C GLU A 71 10.35 -4.05 0.16
N MET A 72 9.52 -3.21 0.80
CA MET A 72 8.92 -2.01 0.21
C MET A 72 9.76 -0.74 0.39
N CYS A 73 10.85 -0.82 1.17
CA CYS A 73 11.74 0.31 1.48
C CYS A 73 12.86 0.46 0.45
#